data_AF-A0A416TPE6-F1
#
_entry.id   AF-A0A416TPE6-F1
#
_cell.length_a   1.000
_cell.length_b   1.000
_cell.length_c   1.000
_cell.angle_alpha   90.00
_cell.angle_beta   90.00
_cell.angle_gamma   90.00
#
_symmetry.space_group_name_H-M   'P 1'
#
loop_
_entity.id
_entity.type
_entity.pdbx_description
1 polymer ?
#
loop_
_entity_poly.entity_id
_entity_poly.type
_entity_poly.pdbx_seq_one_letter_code
_entity_poly.pdbx_strand_id
1 'polypeptide(L)'
;MLDFIKNFISKLLNGTSDEQSDKTQESESLVRQWQFADYVPRIPEIILYIRRQREIPRRQLELTLIDKEDEPAWRVEGIIRSLMKDPQVMYLVTDRAEAFAEMEEEAMEMYGLPFVVLDKTELEKMPGNLVLDLNLWENQLDRFSKIWV
;
A
#
# COMPACT_ATOMS: atom_id res chain seq x y z
N MET A 1 -10.97 18.75 46.50
CA MET A 1 -9.71 18.75 45.70
C MET A 1 -8.59 17.97 46.40
N LEU A 2 -8.45 18.02 47.73
CA LEU A 2 -7.48 17.21 48.50
C LEU A 2 -7.86 15.72 48.66
N ASP A 3 -9.15 15.37 48.63
CA ASP A 3 -9.59 13.98 48.81
C ASP A 3 -9.35 13.09 47.59
N PHE A 4 -9.30 13.69 46.40
CA PHE A 4 -9.02 13.01 45.14
C PHE A 4 -7.58 12.46 45.12
N ILE A 5 -6.62 13.25 45.60
CA ILE A 5 -5.20 12.88 45.65
C ILE A 5 -4.97 11.77 46.69
N LYS A 6 -5.65 11.81 47.84
CA LYS A 6 -5.56 10.75 48.87
C LYS A 6 -6.10 9.40 48.38
N ASN A 7 -7.23 9.41 47.68
CA ASN A 7 -7.82 8.20 47.11
C ASN A 7 -6.96 7.59 45.99
N PHE A 8 -6.27 8.43 45.21
CA PHE A 8 -5.38 7.98 44.15
C PHE A 8 -4.13 7.25 44.70
N ILE A 9 -3.51 7.79 45.75
CA ILE A 9 -2.33 7.18 46.40
C ILE A 9 -2.70 5.86 47.11
N SER A 10 -3.88 5.79 47.74
CA SER A 10 -4.34 4.56 48.41
C SER A 10 -4.59 3.39 47.46
N LYS A 11 -5.02 3.66 46.21
CA LYS A 11 -5.24 2.64 45.18
C LYS A 11 -3.93 2.16 44.53
N LEU A 12 -2.89 2.99 44.54
CA LEU A 12 -1.57 2.68 43.98
C LEU A 12 -0.74 1.76 44.90
N LEU A 13 -0.94 1.85 46.22
CA LEU A 13 -0.16 1.08 47.21
C LEU A 13 -0.73 -0.32 47.53
N ASN A 14 -2.03 -0.53 47.31
CA ASN A 14 -2.71 -1.78 47.65
C ASN A 14 -3.11 -2.51 46.37
N GLY A 15 -2.12 -3.16 45.75
CA GLY A 15 -2.34 -3.99 44.57
C GLY A 15 -3.40 -5.07 44.80
N THR A 16 -4.39 -5.05 43.91
CA THR A 16 -5.28 -6.14 43.46
C THR A 16 -5.98 -7.00 44.51
N SER A 17 -7.31 -7.07 44.44
CA SER A 17 -8.05 -8.32 44.23
C SER A 17 -9.53 -8.03 43.98
N ASP A 18 -10.04 -8.68 42.93
CA ASP A 18 -11.40 -9.17 42.75
C ASP A 18 -12.50 -8.21 42.25
N GLU A 19 -12.66 -8.36 40.93
CA GLU A 19 -13.88 -8.75 40.25
C GLU A 19 -15.07 -7.77 40.15
N GLN A 20 -15.36 -7.54 38.87
CA GLN A 20 -16.63 -7.18 38.24
C GLN A 20 -16.95 -5.71 37.99
N SER A 21 -17.26 -5.51 36.70
CA SER A 21 -17.94 -4.40 36.07
C SER A 21 -17.29 -3.03 36.18
N ASP A 22 -16.54 -2.66 35.14
CA ASP A 22 -17.18 -1.75 34.19
C ASP A 22 -16.56 -1.88 32.80
N LYS A 23 -17.42 -2.20 31.82
CA LYS A 23 -17.06 -2.30 30.42
C LYS A 23 -16.90 -0.89 29.86
N THR A 24 -15.76 -0.29 30.12
CA THR A 24 -15.28 0.84 29.32
C THR A 24 -13.81 0.60 29.05
N GLN A 25 -13.52 -0.52 28.40
CA GLN A 25 -12.29 -0.63 27.64
C GLN A 25 -12.44 0.35 26.49
N GLU A 26 -11.69 1.44 26.58
CA GLU A 26 -11.09 2.09 25.43
C GLU A 26 -10.59 0.97 24.50
N SER A 27 -11.41 0.60 23.53
CA SER A 27 -10.90 -0.10 22.36
C SER A 27 -10.10 0.96 21.64
N GLU A 28 -8.80 1.05 21.96
CA GLU A 28 -7.82 1.28 20.91
C GLU A 28 -8.30 0.40 19.76
N SER A 29 -8.88 1.00 18.73
CA SER A 29 -9.30 0.26 17.56
C SER A 29 -8.04 -0.47 17.14
N LEU A 30 -8.02 -1.79 17.28
CA LEU A 30 -7.01 -2.64 16.67
C LEU A 30 -7.10 -2.29 15.19
N VAL A 31 -6.28 -1.33 14.75
CA VAL A 31 -6.18 -0.95 13.35
C VAL A 31 -5.68 -2.22 12.73
N ARG A 32 -6.60 -2.96 12.08
CA ARG A 32 -6.26 -4.18 11.37
C ARG A 32 -5.08 -3.81 10.48
N GLN A 33 -3.92 -4.40 10.72
CA GLN A 33 -2.77 -4.17 9.86
C GLN A 33 -3.00 -4.99 8.59
N TRP A 34 -3.41 -4.30 7.54
CA TRP A 34 -3.72 -4.93 6.26
C TRP A 34 -2.42 -5.51 5.69
N GLN A 35 -2.50 -6.73 5.18
CA GLN A 35 -1.36 -7.39 4.52
C GLN A 35 -1.35 -7.04 3.04
N PHE A 36 -0.21 -7.18 2.36
CA PHE A 36 -0.06 -6.93 0.92
C PHE A 36 -1.20 -7.52 0.07
N ALA A 37 -1.63 -8.75 0.36
CA ALA A 37 -2.73 -9.43 -0.34
C ALA A 37 -4.10 -8.76 -0.18
N ASP A 38 -4.38 -8.13 0.97
CA ASP A 38 -5.66 -7.45 1.22
C ASP A 38 -5.85 -6.22 0.31
N TYR A 39 -4.75 -5.69 -0.22
CA TYR A 39 -4.75 -4.47 -1.02
C TYR A 39 -4.84 -4.69 -2.52
N VAL A 40 -4.48 -5.88 -3.02
CA VAL A 40 -4.52 -6.21 -4.46
C VAL A 40 -5.87 -5.88 -5.11
N PRO A 41 -7.03 -6.15 -4.49
CA PRO A 41 -8.32 -5.79 -5.08
C PRO A 41 -8.58 -4.28 -5.16
N ARG A 42 -7.88 -3.47 -4.36
CA ARG A 42 -8.11 -2.01 -4.21
C ARG A 42 -7.16 -1.16 -5.04
N ILE A 43 -6.23 -1.78 -5.76
CA ILE A 43 -5.15 -1.12 -6.50
C ILE A 43 -5.65 -0.02 -7.45
N PRO A 44 -6.70 -0.25 -8.26
CA PRO A 44 -7.23 0.80 -9.12
C PRO A 44 -7.72 2.04 -8.35
N GLU A 45 -8.33 1.84 -7.18
CA GLU A 45 -8.86 2.92 -6.32
C GLU A 45 -7.72 3.74 -5.72
N ILE A 46 -6.66 3.06 -5.27
CA ILE A 46 -5.45 3.68 -4.71
C ILE A 46 -4.76 4.56 -5.76
N ILE A 47 -4.55 4.04 -6.97
CA ILE A 47 -3.97 4.81 -8.09
C ILE A 47 -4.84 6.03 -8.40
N LEU A 48 -6.15 5.85 -8.50
CA LEU A 48 -7.07 6.94 -8.78
C LEU A 48 -6.98 8.04 -7.70
N TYR A 49 -6.90 7.66 -6.43
CA TYR A 49 -6.73 8.59 -5.33
C TYR A 49 -5.42 9.37 -5.44
N ILE A 50 -4.28 8.67 -5.54
CA ILE A 50 -2.95 9.31 -5.55
C ILE A 50 -2.80 10.22 -6.76
N ARG A 51 -3.26 9.75 -7.93
CA ARG A 51 -3.23 10.53 -9.17
C ARG A 51 -3.97 11.86 -9.02
N ARG A 52 -5.15 11.86 -8.39
CA ARG A 52 -5.92 13.10 -8.13
C ARG A 52 -5.20 14.04 -7.17
N GLN A 53 -4.59 13.52 -6.10
CA GLN A 53 -3.83 14.33 -5.15
C GLN A 53 -2.62 15.02 -5.80
N ARG A 54 -2.05 14.39 -6.83
CA ARG A 54 -0.93 14.94 -7.61
C ARG A 54 -1.38 15.71 -8.86
N GLU A 55 -2.69 15.90 -9.04
CA GLU A 55 -3.28 16.59 -10.19
C GLU A 55 -2.87 16.01 -11.57
N ILE A 56 -2.56 14.71 -11.62
CA ILE A 56 -2.14 14.04 -12.86
C ILE A 56 -3.40 13.63 -13.65
N PRO A 57 -3.59 14.08 -14.90
CA PRO A 57 -4.68 13.60 -15.72
C PRO A 57 -4.51 12.11 -16.05
N ARG A 58 -5.61 11.34 -16.13
CA ARG A 58 -5.56 9.91 -16.47
C ARG A 58 -4.77 9.64 -17.76
N ARG A 59 -4.98 10.46 -18.79
CA ARG A 59 -4.31 10.35 -20.10
C ARG A 59 -2.82 10.70 -20.10
N GLN A 60 -2.30 11.22 -18.99
CA GLN A 60 -0.90 11.59 -18.82
C GLN A 60 -0.24 10.73 -17.74
N LEU A 61 -0.94 9.72 -17.20
CA LEU A 61 -0.37 8.90 -16.14
C LEU A 61 0.75 8.02 -16.71
N GLU A 62 1.98 8.28 -16.27
CA GLU A 62 3.13 7.44 -16.52
C GLU A 62 3.49 6.77 -15.19
N LEU A 63 3.17 5.49 -15.07
CA LEU A 63 3.23 4.76 -13.81
C LEU A 63 4.51 3.92 -13.74
N THR A 64 5.30 4.10 -12.70
CA THR A 64 6.41 3.22 -12.36
C THR A 64 6.03 2.37 -11.17
N LEU A 65 6.11 1.06 -11.33
CA LEU A 65 5.92 0.08 -10.28
C LEU A 65 7.29 -0.51 -9.92
N ILE A 66 7.69 -0.37 -8.65
CA ILE A 66 8.90 -1.02 -8.13
C ILE A 66 8.49 -2.36 -7.54
N ASP A 67 9.05 -3.43 -8.09
CA ASP A 67 8.75 -4.81 -7.71
C ASP A 67 9.10 -5.10 -6.24
N LYS A 68 8.24 -5.93 -5.63
CA LYS A 68 8.41 -6.53 -4.31
C LYS A 68 8.91 -7.96 -4.52
N GLU A 69 10.23 -8.08 -4.60
CA GLU A 69 10.89 -9.32 -5.04
C GLU A 69 10.85 -10.45 -4.01
N ASP A 70 10.58 -10.14 -2.74
CA ASP A 70 10.31 -11.13 -1.70
C ASP A 70 8.94 -11.82 -1.86
N GLU A 71 8.09 -11.32 -2.76
CA GLU A 71 6.82 -11.94 -3.13
C GLU A 71 6.92 -12.71 -4.45
N PRO A 72 6.14 -13.78 -4.67
CA PRO A 72 6.11 -14.49 -5.96
C PRO A 72 5.73 -13.57 -7.13
N ALA A 73 6.40 -13.73 -8.28
CA ALA A 73 6.17 -12.92 -9.47
C ALA A 73 4.69 -12.88 -9.90
N TRP A 74 4.00 -14.03 -9.88
CA TRP A 74 2.57 -14.14 -10.23
C TRP A 74 1.66 -13.20 -9.42
N ARG A 75 2.05 -12.86 -8.19
CA ARG A 75 1.29 -11.93 -7.36
C ARG A 75 1.42 -10.51 -7.89
N VAL A 76 2.64 -10.13 -8.28
CA VAL A 76 2.96 -8.84 -8.87
C VAL A 76 2.38 -8.71 -10.28
N GLU A 77 2.37 -9.80 -11.06
CA GLU A 77 1.64 -9.85 -12.33
C GLU A 77 0.15 -9.56 -12.14
N GLY A 78 -0.49 -10.14 -11.11
CA GLY A 78 -1.89 -9.85 -10.79
C GLY A 78 -2.14 -8.37 -10.52
N ILE A 79 -1.19 -7.70 -9.85
CA ILE A 79 -1.22 -6.25 -9.64
C ILE A 79 -1.10 -5.51 -10.97
N ILE A 80 -0.11 -5.84 -11.79
CA ILE A 80 0.13 -5.20 -13.09
C ILE A 80 -1.11 -5.35 -13.99
N ARG A 81 -1.71 -6.54 -14.08
CA ARG A 81 -2.94 -6.79 -14.86
C ARG A 81 -4.10 -5.89 -14.42
N SER A 82 -4.23 -5.64 -13.12
CA SER A 82 -5.26 -4.72 -12.60
C SER A 82 -5.02 -3.25 -13.01
N LEU A 83 -3.76 -2.91 -13.32
CA LEU A 83 -3.32 -1.55 -13.63
C LEU A 83 -3.28 -1.24 -15.12
N MET A 84 -3.11 -2.23 -16.01
CA MET A 84 -2.86 -2.03 -17.45
C MET A 84 -3.88 -1.15 -18.19
N LYS A 85 -5.10 -0.98 -17.68
CA LYS A 85 -6.16 -0.17 -18.31
C LYS A 85 -6.02 1.34 -18.10
N ASP A 86 -5.19 1.75 -17.15
CA ASP A 86 -5.19 3.10 -16.59
C ASP A 86 -4.06 4.02 -17.08
N PRO A 87 -2.79 3.59 -17.09
CA PRO A 87 -1.67 4.44 -17.47
C PRO A 87 -1.56 4.60 -18.99
N GLN A 88 -0.87 5.66 -19.41
CA GLN A 88 -0.41 5.86 -20.77
C GLN A 88 0.87 5.05 -21.04
N VAL A 89 1.76 4.95 -20.05
CA VAL A 89 2.99 4.16 -20.08
C VAL A 89 3.16 3.53 -18.71
N MET A 90 3.60 2.28 -18.68
CA MET A 90 3.92 1.58 -17.43
C MET A 90 5.36 1.09 -17.45
N TYR A 91 6.08 1.34 -16.37
CA TYR A 91 7.43 0.86 -16.12
C TYR A 91 7.39 -0.13 -14.97
N LEU A 92 8.02 -1.29 -15.14
CA LEU A 92 8.28 -2.22 -14.04
C LEU A 92 9.78 -2.20 -13.72
N VAL A 93 10.10 -1.90 -12.47
CA VAL A 93 11.48 -1.84 -11.99
C VAL A 93 11.75 -3.07 -11.13
N THR A 94 12.57 -4.01 -11.63
CA THR A 94 12.74 -5.36 -11.05
C THR A 94 14.09 -5.98 -11.43
N ASP A 95 14.65 -6.80 -10.53
CA ASP A 95 15.86 -7.59 -10.77
C ASP A 95 15.55 -8.97 -11.39
N ARG A 96 14.27 -9.28 -11.66
CA ARG A 96 13.80 -10.57 -12.20
C ARG A 96 12.99 -10.38 -13.48
N ALA A 97 13.52 -9.59 -14.42
CA ALA A 97 12.84 -9.21 -15.65
C ALA A 97 12.28 -10.39 -16.47
N GLU A 98 12.99 -11.52 -16.50
CA GLU A 98 12.56 -12.74 -17.22
C GLU A 98 11.19 -13.26 -16.76
N ALA A 99 10.82 -13.05 -15.49
CA ALA A 99 9.52 -13.46 -14.96
C ALA A 99 8.34 -12.67 -15.54
N PHE A 100 8.61 -11.53 -16.20
CA PHE A 100 7.59 -10.63 -16.72
C PHE A 100 7.64 -10.49 -18.25
N ALA A 101 8.40 -11.32 -18.95
CA ALA A 101 8.52 -11.23 -20.41
C ALA A 101 7.16 -11.36 -21.13
N GLU A 102 6.30 -12.28 -20.68
CA GLU A 102 4.94 -12.45 -21.23
C GLU A 102 4.04 -11.23 -20.96
N MET A 103 4.33 -10.45 -19.93
CA MET A 103 3.53 -9.28 -19.56
C MET A 103 3.72 -8.12 -20.54
N GLU A 104 4.90 -7.98 -21.14
CA GLU A 104 5.15 -6.98 -22.19
C GLU A 104 4.26 -7.23 -23.41
N GLU A 105 4.20 -8.47 -23.87
CA GLU A 105 3.37 -8.89 -24.99
C GLU A 105 1.89 -8.68 -24.67
N GLU A 106 1.44 -9.16 -23.51
CA GLU A 106 0.04 -8.96 -23.08
C GLU A 106 -0.35 -7.48 -22.98
N ALA A 107 0.52 -6.62 -22.42
CA ALA A 107 0.26 -5.19 -22.29
C ALA A 107 -0.01 -4.55 -23.66
N MET A 108 0.82 -4.88 -24.64
CA MET A 108 0.72 -4.33 -25.98
C MET A 108 -0.47 -4.90 -26.74
N GLU A 109 -0.64 -6.22 -26.76
CA GLU A 109 -1.68 -6.88 -27.56
C GLU A 109 -3.10 -6.63 -27.03
N MET A 110 -3.27 -6.68 -25.71
CA MET A 110 -4.60 -6.61 -25.09
C MET A 110 -5.02 -5.17 -24.77
N TYR A 111 -4.06 -4.29 -24.49
CA TYR A 111 -4.34 -2.94 -24.00
C TYR A 111 -3.71 -1.82 -24.84
N GLY A 112 -2.81 -2.13 -25.78
CA GLY A 112 -2.04 -1.12 -26.51
C GLY A 112 -1.16 -0.27 -25.58
N LEU A 113 -0.76 -0.84 -24.44
CA LEU A 113 0.02 -0.16 -23.40
C LEU A 113 1.51 -0.40 -23.62
N PRO A 114 2.32 0.65 -23.83
CA PRO A 114 3.76 0.55 -23.69
C PRO A 114 4.12 0.14 -22.25
N PHE A 115 4.65 -1.09 -22.12
CA PHE A 115 5.15 -1.65 -20.87
C PHE A 115 6.64 -1.91 -21.01
N VAL A 116 7.44 -1.41 -20.06
CA VAL A 116 8.90 -1.50 -20.12
C VAL A 116 9.42 -2.05 -18.80
N VAL A 117 10.14 -3.18 -18.87
CA VAL A 117 10.85 -3.73 -17.73
C VAL A 117 12.25 -3.10 -17.64
N LEU A 118 12.63 -2.65 -16.46
CA LEU A 118 13.86 -1.91 -16.18
C LEU A 118 14.61 -2.53 -15.02
N ASP A 119 15.92 -2.66 -15.17
CA ASP A 119 16.83 -3.07 -14.09
C ASP A 119 17.02 -1.92 -13.09
N LYS A 120 16.86 -2.18 -11.79
CA LYS A 120 17.02 -1.18 -10.72
C LYS A 120 18.40 -0.55 -10.70
N THR A 121 19.43 -1.33 -11.01
CA THR A 121 20.84 -0.96 -10.86
C THR A 121 21.32 -0.01 -11.96
N GLU A 122 20.61 0.04 -13.08
CA GLU A 122 20.95 0.85 -14.25
C GLU A 122 20.23 2.22 -14.25
N LEU A 123 19.36 2.48 -13.27
CA LEU A 123 18.55 3.70 -13.22
C LEU A 123 19.23 4.83 -12.46
N GLU A 124 19.62 5.88 -13.19
CA GLU A 124 20.03 7.16 -12.58
C GLU A 124 18.85 7.89 -11.92
N LYS A 125 17.63 7.70 -12.44
CA LYS A 125 16.40 8.29 -11.91
C LYS A 125 15.20 7.39 -12.22
N MET A 126 14.26 7.32 -11.28
CA MET A 126 12.97 6.65 -11.50
C MET A 126 12.18 7.34 -12.62
N PRO A 127 11.71 6.60 -13.64
CA PRO A 127 10.86 7.15 -14.69
C PRO A 127 9.43 7.42 -14.18
N GLY A 128 8.59 7.92 -15.08
CA GLY A 128 7.19 8.20 -14.81
C GLY A 128 6.93 9.41 -13.91
N ASN A 129 5.67 9.80 -13.82
CA ASN A 129 5.19 10.90 -12.97
C ASN A 129 4.48 10.41 -11.70
N LEU A 130 4.21 9.10 -11.61
CA LEU A 130 3.76 8.44 -10.42
C LEU A 130 4.59 7.18 -10.18
N VAL A 131 5.25 7.11 -9.03
CA VAL A 131 6.01 5.92 -8.60
C VAL A 131 5.25 5.24 -7.46
N LEU A 132 5.00 3.95 -7.62
CA LEU A 132 4.49 3.05 -6.59
C LEU A 132 5.57 2.05 -6.21
N ASP A 133 5.99 2.08 -4.96
CA ASP A 133 6.93 1.10 -4.41
C ASP A 133 6.18 0.01 -3.66
N LEU A 134 6.16 -1.21 -4.21
CA LEU A 134 5.49 -2.34 -3.60
C LEU A 134 6.12 -2.72 -2.24
N ASN A 135 7.40 -2.40 -2.00
CA ASN A 135 8.09 -2.67 -0.73
C ASN A 135 7.62 -1.76 0.40
N LEU A 136 7.11 -0.56 0.05
CA LEU A 136 6.61 0.42 1.01
C LEU A 136 5.09 0.38 1.14
N TRP A 137 4.45 -0.55 0.45
CA TRP A 137 3.02 -0.59 0.26
C TRP A 137 2.24 -0.63 1.57
N GLU A 138 2.62 -1.48 2.52
CA GLU A 138 1.94 -1.57 3.83
C GLU A 138 2.01 -0.23 4.58
N ASN A 139 3.15 0.47 4.52
CA ASN A 139 3.34 1.77 5.14
C ASN A 139 2.63 2.92 4.40
N GLN A 140 2.59 2.86 3.07
CA GLN A 140 1.94 3.87 2.24
C GLN A 140 0.41 3.73 2.32
N LEU A 141 -0.10 2.50 2.43
CA LEU A 141 -1.52 2.21 2.41
C LEU A 141 -2.22 2.22 3.75
N ASP A 142 -1.52 2.02 4.86
CA ASP A 142 -2.07 2.34 6.19
C ASP A 142 -2.42 3.84 6.33
N ARG A 143 -1.80 4.71 5.52
CA ARG A 143 -2.19 6.12 5.44
C ARG A 143 -3.45 6.33 4.60
N PHE A 144 -3.69 5.51 3.58
CA PHE A 144 -4.89 5.60 2.75
C PHE A 144 -6.07 4.87 3.41
N SER A 145 -5.88 3.76 4.12
CA SER A 145 -6.95 3.00 4.78
C SER A 145 -7.74 3.85 5.78
N LYS A 146 -7.09 4.83 6.43
CA LYS A 146 -7.71 5.84 7.30
C LYS A 146 -8.70 6.79 6.60
N ILE A 147 -8.72 6.83 5.28
CA ILE A 147 -9.62 7.66 4.45
C ILE A 147 -10.89 6.87 4.09
N TRP A 148 -10.85 5.54 4.16
CA TRP A 148 -11.94 4.64 3.76
C TRP A 148 -12.74 4.08 4.96
N VAL A 149 -12.45 4.55 6.18
CA VAL A 149 -13.19 4.23 7.41
C VAL A 149 -14.16 5.35 7.75
#